data_AF-A0A2M7I206-F1
#
_entry.id   AF-A0A2M7I206-F1
#
_cell.length_a   1.000
_cell.length_b   1.000
_cell.length_c   1.000
_cell.angle_alpha   90.00
_cell.angle_beta   90.00
_cell.angle_gamma   90.00
#
_symmetry.space_group_name_H-M   'P 1'
#
loop_
_entity.id
_entity.type
_entity.pdbx_description
1 polymer ?
#
loop_
_entity_poly.entity_id
_entity_poly.type
_entity_poly.pdbx_seq_one_letter_code
_entity_poly.pdbx_strand_id
1 'polypeptide(L)'
;MKNSFKFILIIIFILCFLSCNEDNGFGPCVHTYKEPILNITSLRDTVNYNHPRFIILRELKINGSKQFGANPLLESYAIVANDSIFYCNIPFGFGVEEGKYEFIIEAEGFQPKQITIENVSYSVFEGGCPSYNDGGKRVELVIN
;
A
#
# COMPACT_ATOMS: atom_id res chain seq x y z
N MET A 1 30.75 42.33 23.94
CA MET A 1 29.47 41.57 23.94
C MET A 1 28.48 41.95 22.82
N LYS A 2 28.52 43.15 22.20
CA LYS A 2 27.61 43.52 21.09
C LYS A 2 27.91 42.84 19.74
N ASN A 3 29.13 42.35 19.50
CA ASN A 3 29.53 41.79 18.21
C ASN A 3 29.22 40.29 18.06
N SER A 4 29.11 39.54 19.17
CA SER A 4 28.82 38.10 19.14
C SER A 4 27.36 37.78 18.75
N PHE A 5 26.43 38.68 19.05
CA PHE A 5 25.02 38.52 18.68
C PHE A 5 24.78 38.62 17.16
N LYS A 6 25.56 39.46 16.47
CA LYS A 6 25.49 39.58 15.00
C LYS A 6 26.00 38.32 14.30
N PHE A 7 27.03 37.66 14.85
CA PHE A 7 27.56 36.42 14.29
C PHE A 7 26.59 35.25 14.42
N ILE A 8 25.86 35.15 15.55
CA ILE A 8 24.84 34.11 15.74
C ILE A 8 23.68 34.28 14.74
N LEU A 9 23.27 35.52 14.48
CA LEU A 9 22.19 35.82 13.55
C LEU A 9 22.56 35.48 12.09
N ILE A 10 23.83 35.69 11.72
CA ILE A 10 24.37 35.31 10.41
C ILE A 10 24.43 33.78 10.25
N ILE A 11 24.81 33.04 11.29
CA ILE A 11 24.87 31.56 11.25
C ILE A 11 23.47 30.96 11.13
N ILE A 12 22.48 31.49 11.85
CA ILE A 12 21.08 31.06 11.73
C ILE A 12 20.55 31.36 10.33
N PHE A 13 20.88 32.53 9.77
CA PHE A 13 20.46 32.89 8.41
C PHE A 13 21.08 31.94 7.37
N ILE A 14 22.37 31.61 7.46
CA ILE A 14 23.04 30.67 6.55
C ILE A 14 22.49 29.24 6.67
N LEU A 15 22.15 28.78 7.88
CA LEU A 15 21.52 27.47 8.08
C LEU A 15 20.11 27.38 7.45
N CYS A 16 19.40 28.50 7.33
CA CYS A 16 18.12 28.55 6.62
C CYS A 16 18.27 28.47 5.09
N PHE A 17 19.40 28.88 4.50
CA PHE A 17 19.62 28.77 3.04
C PHE A 17 20.19 27.42 2.58
N LEU A 18 20.67 26.59 3.50
CA LEU A 18 21.13 25.23 3.18
C LEU A 18 20.02 24.18 3.26
N SER A 19 18.79 24.59 3.59
CA SER A 19 17.60 23.77 3.50
C SER A 19 16.74 24.30 2.35
N CYS A 20 16.34 23.40 1.44
CA CYS A 20 15.53 23.65 0.24
C CYS A 20 16.27 24.24 -0.98
N ASN A 21 17.04 23.37 -1.64
CA ASN A 21 17.10 23.41 -3.11
C ASN A 21 16.02 22.45 -3.62
N GLU A 22 15.13 22.99 -4.46
CA GLU A 22 14.11 22.28 -5.26
C GLU A 22 12.95 21.65 -4.47
N ASP A 23 11.96 22.48 -4.10
CA ASP A 23 10.52 22.22 -4.25
C ASP A 23 9.70 23.18 -3.37
N ASN A 24 8.72 23.85 -3.96
CA ASN A 24 8.05 25.06 -3.44
C ASN A 24 7.00 24.80 -2.32
N GLY A 25 7.28 23.91 -1.37
CA GLY A 25 6.38 23.58 -0.26
C GLY A 25 6.92 24.01 1.11
N PHE A 26 6.16 24.80 1.87
CA PHE A 26 6.41 24.95 3.32
C PHE A 26 5.78 23.73 4.04
N GLY A 27 6.59 22.78 4.49
CA GLY A 27 6.11 21.60 5.23
C GLY A 27 7.18 20.52 5.44
N PRO A 28 6.90 19.48 6.25
CA PRO A 28 7.80 18.33 6.39
C PRO A 28 7.89 17.56 5.06
N CYS A 29 9.07 17.02 4.77
CA CYS A 29 9.25 16.12 3.64
C CYS A 29 8.65 14.76 3.97
N VAL A 30 7.50 14.45 3.35
CA VAL A 30 6.76 13.21 3.60
C VAL A 30 6.43 12.54 2.27
N HIS A 31 6.57 11.22 2.24
CA HIS A 31 6.07 10.38 1.16
C HIS A 31 4.70 9.82 1.53
N THR A 32 3.73 9.88 0.62
CA THR A 32 2.35 9.43 0.86
C THR A 32 1.91 8.38 -0.17
N TYR A 33 1.30 7.29 0.30
CA TYR A 33 0.56 6.36 -0.54
C TYR A 33 -0.90 6.77 -0.53
N LYS A 34 -1.45 7.17 -1.68
CA LYS A 34 -2.82 7.71 -1.76
C LYS A 34 -3.91 6.64 -1.76
N GLU A 35 -3.55 5.43 -2.17
CA GLU A 35 -4.41 4.27 -2.20
C GLU A 35 -3.59 2.99 -1.97
N PRO A 36 -4.22 1.86 -1.63
CA PRO A 36 -3.51 0.59 -1.56
C PRO A 36 -2.96 0.16 -2.92
N ILE A 37 -1.81 -0.51 -2.91
CA ILE A 37 -1.15 -0.93 -4.15
C ILE A 37 -1.87 -2.08 -4.86
N LEU A 38 -2.57 -2.94 -4.12
CA LEU A 38 -3.34 -4.04 -4.69
C LEU A 38 -4.82 -3.87 -4.35
N ASN A 39 -5.65 -3.83 -5.38
CA ASN A 39 -7.09 -3.63 -5.29
C ASN A 39 -7.81 -4.82 -5.94
N ILE A 40 -8.51 -5.63 -5.15
CA ILE A 40 -9.37 -6.70 -5.63
C ILE A 40 -10.77 -6.15 -5.84
N THR A 41 -11.17 -6.00 -7.10
CA THR A 41 -12.40 -5.31 -7.48
C THR A 41 -13.60 -6.25 -7.54
N SER A 42 -13.38 -7.53 -7.88
CA SER A 42 -14.43 -8.55 -7.91
C SER A 42 -13.88 -9.97 -7.72
N LEU A 43 -14.77 -10.89 -7.36
CA LEU A 43 -14.56 -12.33 -7.44
C LEU A 43 -15.72 -12.94 -8.23
N ARG A 44 -15.38 -13.72 -9.26
CA ARG A 44 -16.35 -14.38 -10.13
C ARG A 44 -16.24 -15.89 -10.01
N ASP A 45 -17.36 -16.55 -9.76
CA ASP A 45 -17.50 -17.99 -9.94
C ASP A 45 -17.76 -18.30 -11.42
N THR A 46 -16.90 -19.12 -12.02
CA THR A 46 -17.04 -19.55 -13.42
C THR A 46 -18.06 -20.66 -13.65
N VAL A 47 -18.49 -21.37 -12.61
CA VAL A 47 -19.40 -22.53 -12.72
C VAL A 47 -20.85 -22.11 -12.50
N ASN A 48 -21.16 -21.44 -11.39
CA ASN A 48 -22.53 -21.07 -11.04
C ASN A 48 -22.85 -19.60 -11.32
N TYR A 49 -21.91 -18.84 -11.89
CA TYR A 49 -22.04 -17.40 -12.13
C TYR A 49 -22.40 -16.58 -10.88
N ASN A 50 -21.99 -17.07 -9.70
CA ASN A 50 -22.13 -16.36 -8.44
C ASN A 50 -20.99 -15.34 -8.24
N HIS A 51 -21.23 -14.36 -7.37
CA HIS A 51 -20.28 -13.33 -6.98
C HIS A 51 -20.12 -13.31 -5.46
N PRO A 52 -19.25 -14.17 -4.89
CA PRO A 52 -18.98 -14.15 -3.46
C PRO A 52 -18.46 -12.77 -3.05
N ARG A 53 -19.01 -12.20 -1.98
CA ARG A 53 -18.64 -10.87 -1.49
C ARG A 53 -17.72 -10.91 -0.27
N PHE A 54 -17.56 -12.07 0.33
CA PHE A 54 -16.70 -12.27 1.48
C PHE A 54 -15.72 -13.40 1.20
N ILE A 55 -14.45 -13.16 1.48
CA ILE A 55 -13.40 -14.17 1.40
C ILE A 55 -12.49 -14.11 2.61
N ILE A 56 -11.86 -15.26 2.89
CA ILE A 56 -10.76 -15.37 3.84
C ILE A 56 -9.47 -15.54 3.03
N LEU A 57 -8.48 -14.69 3.27
CA LEU A 57 -7.15 -14.79 2.69
C LEU A 57 -6.20 -15.39 3.74
N ARG A 58 -5.45 -16.42 3.32
CA ARG A 58 -4.44 -17.11 4.14
C ARG A 58 -3.09 -17.17 3.42
N GLU A 59 -2.06 -17.44 4.21
CA GLU A 59 -0.69 -17.67 3.72
C GLU A 59 -0.16 -16.56 2.81
N LEU A 60 -0.51 -15.30 3.13
CA LEU A 60 -0.02 -14.15 2.38
C LEU A 60 1.51 -14.14 2.33
N LYS A 61 2.05 -14.08 1.12
CA LYS A 61 3.46 -13.82 0.86
C LYS A 61 3.56 -12.61 -0.08
N ILE A 62 4.48 -11.72 0.26
CA ILE A 62 4.90 -10.62 -0.61
C ILE A 62 6.37 -10.83 -0.87
N ASN A 63 6.76 -10.93 -2.14
CA ASN A 63 8.13 -11.19 -2.57
C ASN A 63 8.74 -12.45 -1.90
N GLY A 64 7.91 -13.50 -1.73
CA GLY A 64 8.30 -14.75 -1.08
C GLY A 64 8.32 -14.72 0.46
N SER A 65 8.25 -13.54 1.07
CA SER A 65 8.22 -13.38 2.53
C SER A 65 6.81 -13.51 3.07
N LYS A 66 6.60 -14.42 4.04
CA LYS A 66 5.31 -14.59 4.72
C LYS A 66 4.96 -13.34 5.53
N GLN A 67 3.72 -12.91 5.40
CA GLN A 67 3.17 -11.73 6.06
C GLN A 67 2.21 -12.12 7.19
N PHE A 68 2.18 -11.32 8.23
CA PHE A 68 1.38 -11.54 9.43
C PHE A 68 0.88 -10.20 10.01
N GLY A 69 -0.24 -10.25 10.71
CA GLY A 69 -0.81 -9.13 11.44
C GLY A 69 -1.19 -7.96 10.54
N ALA A 70 -1.11 -6.75 11.10
CA ALA A 70 -1.52 -5.52 10.42
C ALA A 70 -0.46 -4.90 9.50
N ASN A 71 0.78 -5.40 9.51
CA ASN A 71 1.87 -4.84 8.68
C ASN A 71 1.55 -4.74 7.18
N PRO A 72 1.01 -5.78 6.50
CA PRO A 72 0.63 -5.67 5.10
C PRO A 72 -0.59 -4.77 4.85
N LEU A 73 -1.24 -4.25 5.91
CA LEU A 73 -2.46 -3.44 5.83
C LEU A 73 -2.20 -1.93 6.02
N LEU A 74 -0.94 -1.48 5.90
CA LEU A 74 -0.55 -0.07 6.12
C LEU A 74 -1.48 0.91 5.39
N GLU A 75 -1.71 0.67 4.10
CA GLU A 75 -2.82 1.27 3.35
C GLU A 75 -3.79 0.17 2.98
N SER A 76 -5.04 0.28 3.43
CA SER A 76 -6.03 -0.75 3.20
C SER A 76 -7.47 -0.28 3.35
N TYR A 77 -8.41 -1.01 2.75
CA TYR A 77 -9.84 -0.88 3.00
C TYR A 77 -10.55 -2.23 2.88
N ALA A 78 -11.64 -2.40 3.61
CA ALA A 78 -12.49 -3.59 3.58
C ALA A 78 -11.76 -4.93 3.84
N ILE A 79 -10.66 -4.87 4.58
CA ILE A 79 -9.84 -6.01 4.99
C ILE A 79 -9.45 -5.84 6.46
N VAL A 80 -9.48 -6.94 7.23
CA VAL A 80 -9.07 -6.95 8.64
C VAL A 80 -8.19 -8.16 8.89
N ALA A 81 -7.08 -7.96 9.61
CA ALA A 81 -6.17 -9.04 10.00
C ALA A 81 -6.52 -9.62 11.38
N ASN A 82 -6.40 -10.94 11.48
CA ASN A 82 -6.32 -11.69 12.73
C ASN A 82 -5.16 -12.69 12.60
N ASP A 83 -4.00 -12.33 13.15
CA ASP A 83 -2.74 -13.05 12.98
C ASP A 83 -2.38 -13.32 11.51
N SER A 84 -2.44 -14.57 11.06
CA SER A 84 -2.12 -14.99 9.69
C SER A 84 -3.33 -15.09 8.76
N ILE A 85 -4.50 -14.67 9.25
CA ILE A 85 -5.79 -14.78 8.56
C ILE A 85 -6.31 -13.37 8.29
N PHE A 86 -6.71 -13.12 7.05
CA PHE A 86 -7.27 -11.84 6.63
C PHE A 86 -8.72 -12.02 6.18
N TYR A 87 -9.63 -11.26 6.74
CA TYR A 87 -11.06 -11.29 6.41
C TYR A 87 -11.37 -10.11 5.50
N CYS A 88 -11.87 -10.38 4.30
CA CYS A 88 -12.02 -9.38 3.24
C CYS A 88 -13.46 -9.32 2.73
N ASN A 89 -14.00 -8.09 2.61
CA ASN A 89 -15.23 -7.82 1.88
C ASN A 89 -14.88 -7.27 0.50
N ILE A 90 -15.37 -7.89 -0.58
CA ILE A 90 -15.10 -7.45 -1.95
C ILE A 90 -16.03 -6.27 -2.30
N PRO A 91 -15.51 -5.17 -2.87
CA PRO A 91 -14.10 -4.93 -3.19
C PRO A 91 -13.25 -4.58 -1.97
N PHE A 92 -11.99 -5.02 -1.96
CA PHE A 92 -11.00 -4.69 -0.91
C PHE A 92 -9.64 -4.35 -1.52
N GLY A 93 -8.81 -3.63 -0.78
CA GLY A 93 -7.44 -3.35 -1.19
C GLY A 93 -6.49 -3.29 0.00
N PHE A 94 -5.22 -3.60 -0.25
CA PHE A 94 -4.18 -3.57 0.77
C PHE A 94 -2.76 -3.41 0.21
N GLY A 95 -1.84 -3.04 1.11
CA GLY A 95 -0.42 -3.05 0.88
C GLY A 95 0.11 -1.78 0.21
N VAL A 96 1.42 -1.59 0.31
CA VAL A 96 2.17 -0.52 -0.37
C VAL A 96 3.43 -1.05 -1.06
N GLU A 97 3.74 -2.33 -0.88
CA GLU A 97 4.98 -2.96 -1.35
C GLU A 97 4.81 -3.44 -2.81
N GLU A 98 5.75 -3.10 -3.67
CA GLU A 98 5.76 -3.58 -5.06
C GLU A 98 6.24 -5.03 -5.15
N GLY A 99 5.83 -5.72 -6.21
CA GLY A 99 6.37 -7.03 -6.59
C GLY A 99 5.32 -8.12 -6.71
N LYS A 100 5.62 -9.30 -6.17
CA LYS A 100 4.82 -10.51 -6.33
C LYS A 100 4.00 -10.81 -5.08
N TYR A 101 2.70 -11.02 -5.26
CA TYR A 101 1.76 -11.36 -4.20
C TYR A 101 1.26 -12.79 -4.38
N GLU A 102 1.32 -13.59 -3.33
CA GLU A 102 0.84 -14.97 -3.31
C GLU A 102 -0.01 -15.20 -2.07
N PHE A 103 -1.19 -15.79 -2.23
CA PHE A 103 -2.08 -16.07 -1.11
C PHE A 103 -3.12 -17.13 -1.49
N ILE A 104 -3.72 -17.77 -0.48
CA ILE A 104 -4.84 -18.69 -0.66
C ILE A 104 -6.12 -17.92 -0.33
N ILE A 105 -7.13 -18.01 -1.19
CA ILE A 105 -8.47 -17.50 -0.92
C ILE A 105 -9.41 -18.66 -0.57
N GLU A 106 -10.28 -18.43 0.41
CA GLU A 106 -11.38 -19.30 0.80
C GLU A 106 -12.68 -18.51 0.71
N ALA A 107 -13.70 -19.09 0.08
CA ALA A 107 -15.04 -18.52 -0.01
C ALA A 107 -16.06 -19.60 0.35
N GLU A 108 -17.19 -19.21 0.94
CA GLU A 108 -18.24 -20.16 1.34
C GLU A 108 -18.75 -20.97 0.14
N GLY A 109 -18.75 -22.30 0.26
CA GLY A 109 -19.18 -23.21 -0.80
C GLY A 109 -18.14 -23.51 -1.88
N PHE A 110 -16.92 -22.96 -1.78
CA PHE A 110 -15.84 -23.17 -2.75
C PHE A 110 -14.64 -23.86 -2.13
N GLN A 111 -13.88 -24.58 -2.95
CA GLN A 111 -12.58 -25.11 -2.53
C GLN A 111 -11.55 -23.97 -2.41
N PRO A 112 -10.61 -24.03 -1.44
CA PRO A 112 -9.53 -23.06 -1.34
C PRO A 112 -8.72 -22.98 -2.64
N LYS A 113 -8.35 -21.77 -3.03
CA LYS A 113 -7.62 -21.52 -4.29
C LYS A 113 -6.38 -20.69 -4.07
N GLN A 114 -5.24 -21.18 -4.55
CA GLN A 114 -4.00 -20.40 -4.59
C GLN A 114 -4.10 -19.34 -5.68
N ILE A 115 -3.79 -18.10 -5.31
CA ILE A 115 -3.70 -16.94 -6.18
C ILE A 115 -2.25 -16.46 -6.20
N THR A 116 -1.80 -16.07 -7.39
CA THR A 116 -0.51 -15.42 -7.61
C THR A 116 -0.74 -14.22 -8.51
N ILE A 117 -0.32 -13.04 -8.05
CA ILE A 117 -0.40 -11.79 -8.80
C ILE A 117 1.02 -11.27 -8.98
N GLU A 118 1.51 -11.35 -10.21
CA GLU A 118 2.84 -10.89 -10.61
C GLU A 118 2.83 -9.39 -10.90
N ASN A 119 4.00 -8.75 -10.81
CA ASN A 119 4.22 -7.37 -11.23
C ASN A 119 3.16 -6.38 -10.67
N VAL A 120 2.99 -6.38 -9.35
CA VAL A 120 2.20 -5.37 -8.64
C VAL A 120 3.07 -4.12 -8.46
N SER A 121 2.63 -2.99 -9.01
CA SER A 121 3.32 -1.71 -8.91
C SER A 121 2.29 -0.58 -8.96
N TYR A 122 2.67 0.61 -8.49
CA TYR A 122 1.89 1.81 -8.73
C TYR A 122 2.07 2.27 -10.18
N SER A 123 1.01 2.79 -10.81
CA SER A 123 1.12 3.39 -12.14
C SER A 123 1.56 4.86 -12.10
N VAL A 124 1.42 5.52 -10.95
CA VAL A 124 1.79 6.91 -10.75
C VAL A 124 2.78 7.03 -9.61
N PHE A 125 3.89 7.73 -9.89
CA PHE A 125 4.85 8.20 -8.90
C PHE A 125 5.16 9.66 -9.19
N GLU A 126 4.90 10.53 -8.21
CA GLU A 126 5.31 11.92 -8.24
C GLU A 126 6.43 12.10 -7.21
N GLY A 127 7.65 12.33 -7.72
CA GLY A 127 8.81 12.62 -6.90
C GLY A 127 8.78 14.05 -6.34
N GLY A 128 9.79 14.37 -5.54
CA GLY A 128 9.92 15.68 -4.91
C GLY A 128 9.55 15.68 -3.42
N CYS A 129 9.36 16.88 -2.88
CA CYS A 129 9.09 17.10 -1.46
C CYS A 129 7.85 18.00 -1.26
N PRO A 130 6.66 17.43 -0.98
CA PRO A 130 6.36 16.02 -0.74
C PRO A 130 6.29 15.17 -2.01
N SER A 131 6.36 13.84 -1.85
CA SER A 131 6.18 12.86 -2.94
C SER A 131 4.98 11.95 -2.67
N TYR A 132 4.45 11.31 -3.71
CA TYR A 132 3.40 10.32 -3.55
C TYR A 132 3.39 9.21 -4.60
N ASN A 133 2.75 8.09 -4.22
CA ASN A 133 2.39 6.98 -5.08
C ASN A 133 0.86 6.87 -5.20
N ASP A 134 0.38 6.55 -6.40
CA ASP A 134 -1.04 6.40 -6.72
C ASP A 134 -1.23 5.45 -7.92
N GLY A 135 -2.46 5.05 -8.21
CA GLY A 135 -2.76 4.15 -9.32
C GLY A 135 -2.37 2.71 -9.01
N GLY A 136 -2.83 2.18 -7.88
CA GLY A 136 -2.64 0.79 -7.48
C GLY A 136 -3.22 -0.21 -8.51
N LYS A 137 -2.67 -1.41 -8.55
CA LYS A 137 -3.10 -2.48 -9.46
C LYS A 137 -4.50 -2.96 -9.10
N ARG A 138 -5.40 -2.98 -10.09
CA ARG A 138 -6.80 -3.44 -9.96
C ARG A 138 -6.95 -4.82 -10.60
N VAL A 139 -7.48 -5.79 -9.86
CA VAL A 139 -7.55 -7.19 -10.25
C VAL A 139 -8.94 -7.77 -9.98
N GLU A 140 -9.46 -8.49 -10.98
CA GLU A 140 -10.61 -9.38 -10.82
C GLU A 140 -10.13 -10.81 -10.56
N LEU A 141 -10.63 -11.43 -9.50
CA LEU A 141 -10.31 -12.82 -9.17
C LEU A 141 -11.37 -13.77 -9.72
N VAL A 142 -10.96 -15.02 -9.93
CA VAL A 142 -11.84 -16.09 -10.44
C VAL A 142 -11.73 -17.32 -9.56
N ILE A 143 -12.87 -17.90 -9.18
CA ILE A 143 -13.00 -19.17 -8.45
C ILE A 143 -13.92 -20.14 -9.22
N ASN A 144 -13.84 -21.42 -8.87
CA ASN A 144 -14.50 -22.53 -9.54
C ASN A 144 -14.90 -23.61 -8.54
#